data_AF-A0A833EB92-F1
#
_entry.id   AF-A0A833EB92-F1
#
_cell.length_a   1.000
_cell.length_b   1.000
_cell.length_c   1.000
_cell.angle_alpha   90.00
_cell.angle_beta   90.00
_cell.angle_gamma   90.00
#
_symmetry.space_group_name_H-M   'P 1'
#
loop_
_entity.id
_entity.type
_entity.pdbx_description
1 polymer ?
#
loop_
_entity_poly.entity_id
_entity_poly.type
_entity_poly.pdbx_seq_one_letter_code
_entity_poly.pdbx_strand_id
1 'polypeptide(L)'
;MDTPPVHSDTVSRLIPAGIALIFIGMLLLFVGVFYSIIRSGGKGEYGGVVVIGPFPIVFGSNSDVVKIAVIGAIVMMVLALVIMLLPLLIGRSIAPTR
;
A
#
# COMPACT_ATOMS: atom_id res chain seq x y z
N MET A 1 34.33 32.72 7.68
CA MET A 1 33.58 31.78 8.55
C MET A 1 33.67 30.45 7.84
N ASP A 2 34.73 29.72 8.11
CA ASP A 2 35.11 28.55 7.32
C ASP A 2 34.32 27.36 7.85
N THR A 3 33.51 26.75 7.00
CA THR A 3 32.81 25.51 7.35
C THR A 3 33.86 24.44 7.64
N PRO A 4 33.75 23.71 8.77
CA PRO A 4 34.72 22.67 9.11
C PRO A 4 34.81 21.62 8.00
N PRO A 5 36.00 21.04 7.75
CA PRO A 5 36.23 20.11 6.65
C PRO A 5 35.44 18.81 6.87
N VAL A 6 34.39 18.62 6.07
CA VAL A 6 33.60 17.39 6.05
C VAL A 6 34.45 16.28 5.43
N HIS A 7 34.81 15.33 6.28
CA HIS A 7 35.52 14.10 5.92
C HIS A 7 34.55 13.19 5.13
N SER A 8 34.77 13.05 3.82
CA SER A 8 33.90 12.29 2.89
C SER A 8 33.75 10.81 3.25
N ASP A 9 34.73 10.27 3.97
CA ASP A 9 34.73 8.94 4.58
C ASP A 9 33.66 8.78 5.68
N THR A 10 33.34 9.85 6.40
CA THR A 10 32.28 9.85 7.41
C THR A 10 30.92 9.70 6.72
N VAL A 11 30.63 10.53 5.72
CA VAL A 11 29.38 10.46 4.95
C VAL A 11 29.21 9.10 4.28
N SER A 12 30.30 8.53 3.75
CA SER A 12 30.31 7.20 3.11
C SER A 12 30.01 6.05 4.08
N ARG A 13 30.23 6.23 5.39
CA ARG A 13 29.89 5.25 6.43
C ARG A 13 28.48 5.45 7.00
N LEU A 14 28.03 6.70 7.12
CA LEU A 14 26.71 7.01 7.69
C LEU A 14 25.57 6.65 6.75
N ILE A 15 25.72 6.84 5.44
CA ILE A 15 24.67 6.48 4.47
C ILE A 15 24.30 4.98 4.54
N PRO A 16 25.24 4.03 4.39
CA PRO A 16 24.89 2.61 4.47
C PRO A 16 24.41 2.20 5.87
N ALA A 17 24.94 2.80 6.94
CA ALA A 17 24.46 2.54 8.30
C ALA A 17 23.00 2.99 8.50
N GLY A 18 22.62 4.17 7.96
CA GLY A 18 21.25 4.66 8.00
C GLY A 18 20.30 3.78 7.20
N ILE A 19 20.69 3.35 5.99
CA ILE A 19 19.91 2.40 5.19
C ILE A 19 19.73 1.08 5.95
N ALA A 20 20.79 0.52 6.53
CA ALA A 20 20.72 -0.71 7.33
C ALA A 20 19.76 -0.55 8.51
N LEU A 21 19.77 0.60 9.20
CA LEU A 21 18.86 0.88 10.31
C LEU A 21 17.39 0.92 9.88
N ILE A 22 17.08 1.50 8.71
CA ILE A 22 15.71 1.50 8.15
C ILE A 22 15.26 0.06 7.89
N PHE A 23 16.11 -0.77 7.27
CA PHE A 23 15.79 -2.17 7.00
C PHE A 23 15.58 -2.97 8.28
N ILE A 24 16.42 -2.77 9.29
CA ILE A 24 16.25 -3.37 10.62
C ILE A 24 14.91 -2.94 11.22
N GLY A 25 14.60 -1.64 11.19
CA GLY A 25 13.31 -1.11 11.67
C GLY A 25 12.11 -1.75 10.97
N MET A 26 12.16 -1.86 9.63
CA MET A 26 11.11 -2.54 8.87
C MET A 26 10.98 -4.01 9.26
N LEU A 27 12.10 -4.73 9.41
CA LEU A 27 12.11 -6.13 9.81
C LEU A 27 11.47 -6.33 11.19
N LEU A 28 11.80 -5.49 12.17
CA LEU A 28 11.15 -5.52 13.48
C LEU A 28 9.64 -5.27 13.39
N LEU A 29 9.22 -4.36 12.51
CA LEU A 29 7.80 -4.06 12.28
C LEU A 29 7.06 -5.29 11.75
N PHE A 30 7.63 -5.99 10.77
CA PHE A 30 7.08 -7.25 10.25
C PHE A 30 7.00 -8.33 11.33
N VAL A 31 8.08 -8.53 12.10
CA VAL A 31 8.12 -9.52 13.19
C VAL A 31 7.06 -9.21 14.25
N GLY A 32 6.91 -7.95 14.65
CA GLY A 32 5.92 -7.51 15.63
C GLY A 32 4.48 -7.76 15.17
N VAL A 33 4.17 -7.41 13.92
CA VAL A 33 2.85 -7.67 13.32
C VAL A 33 2.56 -9.17 13.23
N PHE A 34 3.52 -9.95 12.73
CA PHE A 34 3.34 -11.40 12.58
C PHE A 34 3.16 -12.10 13.92
N TYR A 35 3.94 -11.71 14.93
CA TYR A 35 3.79 -12.20 16.29
C TYR A 35 2.42 -11.86 16.90
N SER A 36 1.92 -10.65 16.64
CA SER A 36 0.59 -10.19 17.10
C SER A 36 -0.55 -11.01 16.46
N ILE A 37 -0.43 -11.33 15.18
CA ILE A 37 -1.39 -12.17 14.44
C ILE A 37 -1.42 -13.60 15.02
N ILE A 38 -0.25 -14.22 15.22
CA ILE A 38 -0.15 -15.58 15.76
C ILE A 38 -0.71 -15.65 17.19
N ARG A 39 -0.35 -14.68 18.04
CA ARG A 39 -0.76 -14.66 19.45
C ARG A 39 -2.25 -14.39 19.64
N SER A 40 -2.89 -13.71 18.69
CA SER A 40 -4.34 -13.52 18.69
C SER A 40 -5.14 -14.81 18.40
N GLY A 41 -4.48 -15.95 18.15
CA GLY A 41 -5.11 -17.28 18.20
C GLY A 41 -6.32 -17.46 17.28
N GLY A 42 -6.36 -16.76 16.13
CA GLY A 42 -7.50 -16.80 15.21
C GLY A 42 -8.76 -16.07 15.68
N LYS A 43 -8.74 -15.43 16.86
CA LYS A 43 -9.77 -14.48 17.32
C LYS A 43 -9.56 -13.06 16.79
N GLY A 44 -8.45 -12.84 16.08
CA GLY A 44 -8.21 -11.59 15.37
C GLY A 44 -9.30 -11.35 14.35
N GLU A 45 -9.87 -10.16 14.39
CA GLU A 45 -10.87 -9.71 13.43
C GLU A 45 -10.20 -9.60 12.05
N TYR A 46 -10.34 -10.64 11.24
CA TYR A 46 -9.82 -10.62 9.88
C TYR A 46 -10.89 -10.06 8.94
N GLY A 47 -10.45 -9.25 7.98
CA GLY A 47 -11.27 -8.75 6.88
C GLY A 47 -10.38 -8.57 5.67
N GLY A 48 -10.87 -8.94 4.49
CA GLY A 48 -10.14 -8.90 3.24
C GLY A 48 -11.08 -8.73 2.06
N VAL A 49 -10.53 -8.24 0.95
CA VAL A 49 -11.27 -8.09 -0.31
C VAL A 49 -10.46 -8.72 -1.44
N VAL A 50 -11.12 -9.56 -2.23
CA VAL A 50 -10.60 -10.13 -3.46
C VAL A 50 -11.29 -9.44 -4.63
N VAL A 51 -10.53 -8.76 -5.49
CA VAL A 51 -11.07 -8.05 -6.66
C VAL A 51 -11.00 -8.97 -7.87
N ILE A 52 -12.16 -9.47 -8.34
CA ILE A 52 -12.27 -10.30 -9.54
C ILE A 52 -12.87 -9.43 -10.65
N GLY A 53 -12.01 -8.92 -11.54
CA GLY A 53 -12.44 -7.87 -12.48
C GLY A 53 -12.94 -6.62 -11.73
N PRO A 54 -13.91 -5.86 -12.27
CA PRO A 54 -14.47 -4.70 -11.57
C PRO A 54 -15.49 -5.10 -10.48
N PHE A 55 -15.41 -6.31 -9.92
CA PHE A 55 -16.29 -6.77 -8.85
C PHE A 55 -15.48 -7.12 -7.59
N PRO A 56 -15.66 -6.38 -6.47
CA PRO A 56 -14.93 -6.64 -5.24
C PRO A 56 -15.70 -7.66 -4.39
N ILE A 57 -15.05 -8.74 -3.97
CA ILE A 57 -15.62 -9.77 -3.12
C ILE A 57 -15.03 -9.64 -1.72
N VAL A 58 -15.88 -9.34 -0.76
CA VAL A 58 -15.49 -8.99 0.60
C VAL A 58 -15.70 -10.18 1.54
N PHE A 59 -14.71 -10.46 2.37
CA PHE A 59 -14.75 -11.51 3.39
C PHE A 59 -14.27 -10.96 4.72
N GLY A 60 -14.82 -11.43 5.84
CA GLY A 60 -14.30 -11.08 7.15
C GLY A 60 -15.16 -11.56 8.32
N SER A 61 -14.54 -11.58 9.49
CA SER A 61 -15.13 -12.04 10.75
C SER A 61 -15.84 -10.91 11.53
N ASN A 62 -15.37 -9.66 11.42
CA ASN A 62 -16.01 -8.50 12.05
C ASN A 62 -16.46 -7.47 11.01
N SER A 63 -17.71 -7.01 11.16
CA SER A 63 -18.32 -5.91 10.41
C SER A 63 -17.47 -4.63 10.36
N ASP A 64 -16.71 -4.29 11.41
CA ASP A 64 -15.90 -3.07 11.47
C ASP A 64 -14.70 -3.13 10.51
N VAL A 65 -13.96 -4.23 10.56
CA VAL A 65 -12.81 -4.47 9.67
C VAL A 65 -13.28 -4.65 8.23
N VAL A 66 -14.41 -5.34 8.04
CA VAL A 66 -15.08 -5.49 6.74
C VAL A 66 -15.45 -4.14 6.16
N LYS A 67 -15.98 -3.20 6.95
CA LYS A 67 -16.39 -1.87 6.47
C LYS A 67 -15.21 -1.07 5.93
N ILE A 68 -14.09 -1.07 6.64
CA ILE A 68 -12.86 -0.41 6.19
C ILE A 68 -12.35 -1.05 4.89
N ALA A 69 -12.35 -2.37 4.82
CA ALA A 69 -11.90 -3.11 3.65
C ALA A 69 -12.79 -2.82 2.42
N VAL A 70 -14.12 -2.76 2.59
CA VAL A 70 -15.09 -2.41 1.54
C VAL A 70 -14.86 -1.01 1.02
N ILE A 71 -14.73 -0.02 1.92
CA ILE A 71 -14.51 1.38 1.53
C ILE A 71 -13.23 1.50 0.71
N GLY A 72 -12.13 0.89 1.18
CA GLY A 72 -10.87 0.87 0.44
C GLY A 72 -11.00 0.23 -0.95
N ALA A 73 -11.71 -0.89 -1.04
CA ALA A 73 -11.94 -1.59 -2.30
C ALA A 73 -12.79 -0.78 -3.28
N ILE A 74 -13.86 -0.13 -2.81
CA ILE A 74 -14.70 0.73 -3.65
C ILE A 74 -13.90 1.94 -4.14
N VAL A 75 -13.08 2.57 -3.29
CA VAL A 75 -12.22 3.69 -3.71
C VAL A 75 -11.25 3.26 -4.80
N MET A 76 -10.56 2.12 -4.62
CA MET A 76 -9.66 1.56 -5.64
C MET A 76 -10.41 1.18 -6.92
N MET A 77 -11.61 0.64 -6.80
CA MET A 77 -12.45 0.29 -7.94
C MET A 77 -12.87 1.51 -8.76
N VAL A 78 -13.35 2.57 -8.11
CA VAL A 78 -13.70 3.81 -8.78
C VAL A 78 -12.48 4.39 -9.47
N LEU A 79 -11.32 4.40 -8.81
CA LEU A 79 -10.07 4.86 -9.41
C LEU A 79 -9.71 4.04 -10.66
N ALA A 80 -9.78 2.71 -10.59
CA ALA A 80 -9.51 1.83 -11.72
C ALA A 80 -10.50 2.05 -12.88
N LEU A 81 -11.80 2.21 -12.58
CA LEU A 81 -12.84 2.49 -13.57
C LEU A 81 -12.64 3.85 -14.22
N VAL A 82 -12.25 4.88 -13.47
CA VAL A 82 -11.93 6.20 -14.04
C VAL A 82 -10.76 6.07 -15.01
N ILE A 83 -9.67 5.43 -14.62
CA ILE A 83 -8.49 5.25 -15.49
C ILE A 83 -8.83 4.44 -16.74
N MET A 84 -9.69 3.43 -16.65
CA MET A 84 -10.08 2.58 -17.78
C MET A 84 -11.11 3.24 -18.70
N LEU A 85 -12.14 3.88 -18.15
CA LEU A 85 -13.30 4.37 -18.90
C LEU A 85 -13.12 5.80 -19.42
N LEU A 86 -12.34 6.64 -18.73
CA LEU A 86 -12.10 8.03 -19.11
C LEU A 86 -11.41 8.16 -20.48
N PRO A 87 -10.33 7.42 -20.80
CA PRO A 87 -9.70 7.47 -22.12
C PRO A 87 -10.62 6.92 -23.22
N LEU A 88 -11.45 5.93 -22.88
CA LEU A 88 -12.41 5.36 -23.82
C LEU A 88 -13.51 6.37 -24.17
N LEU A 89 -14.02 7.14 -23.20
CA LEU A 89 -15.00 8.22 -23.41
C LEU A 89 -14.41 9.38 -24.22
N ILE A 90 -13.17 9.78 -23.92
CA ILE A 90 -12.48 10.85 -24.65
C ILE A 90 -12.11 10.40 -26.07
N GLY A 91 -11.57 9.18 -26.22
CA GLY A 91 -11.20 8.58 -27.50
C GLY A 91 -12.39 8.32 -28.43
N ARG A 92 -13.58 8.09 -27.87
CA ARG A 92 -14.83 8.02 -28.65
C ARG A 92 -15.20 9.34 -29.34
N SER A 93 -14.83 10.49 -28.75
CA SER A 93 -15.16 11.80 -29.31
C SER A 93 -14.33 12.19 -30.54
N ILE A 94 -13.24 11.45 -30.83
CA ILE A 94 -12.32 11.69 -31.95
C ILE A 94 -12.44 10.64 -33.07
N ALA A 95 -13.38 9.69 -32.98
CA ALA A 95 -13.66 8.78 -34.08
C ALA A 95 -14.52 9.51 -35.14
N PRO A 96 -14.01 9.80 -36.35
CA PRO A 96 -14.80 10.42 -37.39
C PRO A 96 -15.85 9.39 -37.86
N THR A 97 -17.12 9.73 -37.63
CA THR A 97 -18.27 9.09 -38.26
C THR A 97 -18.05 9.13 -39.78
N ARG A 98 -17.77 7.99 -40.39
CA ARG A 98 -17.90 7.79 -41.84
C ARG A 98 -19.25 7.18 -42.13
#